data_AF-A0A422NR04-F1
#
_entry.id   AF-A0A422NR04-F1
#
_cell.length_a   1.000
_cell.length_b   1.000
_cell.length_c   1.000
_cell.angle_alpha   90.00
_cell.angle_beta   90.00
_cell.angle_gamma   90.00
#
_symmetry.space_group_name_H-M   'P 1'
#
loop_
_entity.id
_entity.type
_entity.pdbx_description
1 polymer ?
#
loop_
_entity_poly.entity_id
_entity_poly.type
_entity_poly.pdbx_seq_one_letter_code
_entity_poly.pdbx_strand_id
1 'polypeptide(L)'
;MEPLRIEAICMYCTSLLPPVQKEGWSVTVMLETLKRLGQLMERDGVCESWTTLLQDLLYSFQTQIELRVIEETRVMIDVELRRLQIRLYKFIAYDAVARRVIVLTKQLLEYIDTKCGLLETLHFLDGQCRYCLGTHPKELCPHHKEPWICEECGAENSNADACSYVCQQCLALRPYVQEKCPTEAWECPRCQRVNAELEAFCIFWGVQHAAVESAVEEASEACAFLPAKCVSCGLVHLEARCPLCHDDVPESMNYAEGVVCMVTSRHAFIQPSGTEHPNQRVYVGVPWLQKRQWAEGEKVIFTAKLNKRGGFRMTFIHP
;
A
#
# COMPACT_ATOMS: atom_id res chain seq x y z
N MET A 1 -49.06 8.44 9.92
CA MET A 1 -47.70 8.96 9.66
C MET A 1 -46.82 7.76 9.46
N GLU A 2 -46.26 7.59 8.26
CA GLU A 2 -45.25 6.55 8.02
C GLU A 2 -44.05 6.82 8.94
N PRO A 3 -43.51 5.83 9.67
CA PRO A 3 -42.23 6.02 10.33
C PRO A 3 -41.17 6.22 9.24
N LEU A 4 -40.62 7.43 9.20
CA LEU A 4 -39.51 7.80 8.34
C LEU A 4 -38.36 6.82 8.54
N ARG A 5 -37.80 6.37 7.42
CA ARG A 5 -36.74 5.36 7.30
C ARG A 5 -35.59 5.65 8.26
N ILE A 6 -35.28 4.68 9.12
CA ILE A 6 -34.15 4.78 10.03
C ILE A 6 -32.91 4.27 9.28
N GLU A 7 -32.32 5.15 8.50
CA GLU A 7 -31.06 4.93 7.82
C GLU A 7 -29.96 5.60 8.65
N ALA A 8 -28.97 4.84 9.14
CA ALA A 8 -27.79 5.42 9.78
C ALA A 8 -26.61 5.60 8.80
N ILE A 9 -26.84 5.43 7.49
CA ILE A 9 -25.84 5.66 6.44
C ILE A 9 -26.47 6.52 5.35
N CYS A 10 -25.77 7.58 4.95
CA CYS A 10 -26.15 8.34 3.77
C CYS A 10 -25.53 7.72 2.50
N MET A 11 -26.37 7.32 1.54
CA MET A 11 -25.96 6.73 0.26
C MET A 11 -25.13 7.66 -0.65
N TYR A 12 -25.15 8.97 -0.37
CA TYR A 12 -24.47 9.98 -1.20
C TYR A 12 -23.10 10.38 -0.64
N CYS A 13 -23.02 10.61 0.67
CA CYS A 13 -21.75 11.01 1.30
C CYS A 13 -21.01 9.85 1.96
N THR A 14 -21.58 8.63 1.97
CA THR A 14 -20.95 7.42 2.53
C THR A 14 -20.46 7.61 3.97
N SER A 15 -21.21 8.37 4.76
CA SER A 15 -20.94 8.63 6.17
C SER A 15 -22.04 8.06 7.05
N LEU A 16 -21.69 7.74 8.31
CA LEU A 16 -22.71 7.46 9.32
C LEU A 16 -23.52 8.72 9.61
N LEU A 17 -24.83 8.54 9.74
CA LEU A 17 -25.75 9.52 10.29
C LEU A 17 -25.97 9.17 11.76
N PRO A 18 -26.10 10.16 12.66
CA PRO A 18 -26.41 9.89 14.05
C PRO A 18 -27.75 9.14 14.13
N PRO A 19 -27.83 8.02 14.86
CA PRO A 19 -29.10 7.33 15.04
C PRO A 19 -30.11 8.26 15.70
N VAL A 20 -31.40 8.05 15.40
CA VAL A 20 -32.48 8.86 15.98
C VAL A 20 -32.39 8.77 17.51
N GLN A 21 -32.42 9.92 18.18
CA GLN A 21 -32.14 10.05 19.62
C GLN A 21 -32.98 9.12 20.52
N LYS A 22 -34.18 8.73 20.07
CA LYS A 22 -35.08 7.83 20.80
C LYS A 22 -34.81 6.34 20.59
N GLU A 23 -34.19 5.96 19.47
CA GLU A 23 -34.00 4.57 19.09
C GLU A 23 -32.55 4.11 19.24
N GLY A 24 -31.59 5.04 19.14
CA GLY A 24 -30.17 4.72 19.21
C GLY A 24 -29.76 3.66 18.17
N TRP A 25 -28.73 2.89 18.48
CA TRP A 25 -28.33 1.74 17.67
C TRP A 25 -29.21 0.53 17.97
N SER A 26 -30.49 0.57 17.60
CA SER A 26 -31.39 -0.58 17.73
C SER A 26 -31.06 -1.67 16.70
N VAL A 27 -31.61 -2.88 16.92
CA VAL A 27 -31.53 -4.00 15.95
C VAL A 27 -32.04 -3.59 14.58
N THR A 28 -33.15 -2.84 14.51
CA THR A 28 -33.72 -2.33 13.26
C THR A 28 -32.79 -1.34 12.57
N VAL A 29 -32.19 -0.40 13.32
CA VAL A 29 -31.21 0.55 12.77
C VAL A 29 -30.01 -0.20 12.19
N MET A 30 -29.51 -1.20 12.92
CA MET A 30 -28.36 -2.00 12.49
C MET A 30 -28.67 -2.81 11.22
N LEU A 31 -29.83 -3.48 11.17
CA LEU A 31 -30.30 -4.22 10.00
C LEU A 31 -30.34 -3.34 8.76
N GLU A 32 -30.97 -2.16 8.85
CA GLU A 32 -31.08 -1.26 7.70
C GLU A 32 -29.72 -0.66 7.33
N THR A 33 -28.87 -0.35 8.31
CA THR A 33 -27.48 0.10 8.11
C THR A 33 -26.69 -0.92 7.29
N LEU A 34 -26.70 -2.20 7.68
CA LEU A 34 -25.96 -3.26 6.97
C LEU A 34 -26.52 -3.50 5.57
N LYS A 35 -27.84 -3.44 5.41
CA LYS A 35 -28.48 -3.54 4.10
C LYS A 35 -28.07 -2.41 3.17
N ARG A 36 -28.01 -1.17 3.67
CA ARG A 36 -27.52 -0.01 2.89
C ARG A 36 -26.04 -0.12 2.57
N LEU A 37 -25.24 -0.60 3.51
CA LEU A 37 -23.83 -0.90 3.28
C LEU A 37 -23.68 -1.92 2.13
N GLY A 38 -24.44 -3.02 2.16
CA GLY A 38 -24.46 -4.01 1.06
C GLY A 38 -24.84 -3.40 -0.30
N GLN A 39 -25.86 -2.53 -0.34
CA GLN A 39 -26.26 -1.83 -1.56
C GLN A 39 -25.19 -0.87 -2.10
N LEU A 40 -24.53 -0.11 -1.21
CA LEU A 40 -23.38 0.73 -1.58
C LEU A 40 -22.28 -0.12 -2.20
N MET A 41 -22.06 -1.31 -1.63
CA MET A 41 -21.02 -2.22 -2.05
C MET A 41 -21.27 -2.87 -3.41
N GLU A 42 -22.52 -2.95 -3.80
CA GLU A 42 -22.91 -3.38 -5.13
C GLU A 42 -22.72 -2.30 -6.19
N ARG A 43 -23.03 -1.04 -5.83
CA ARG A 43 -23.05 0.10 -6.73
C ARG A 43 -21.67 0.68 -7.00
N ASP A 44 -20.92 0.94 -5.94
CA ASP A 44 -19.66 1.66 -6.01
C ASP A 44 -18.51 0.64 -5.96
N GLY A 45 -17.46 0.84 -6.75
CA GLY A 45 -16.23 0.05 -6.61
C GLY A 45 -15.58 0.26 -5.23
N VAL A 46 -14.50 -0.45 -4.96
CA VAL A 46 -13.73 -0.25 -3.73
C VAL A 46 -13.21 1.19 -3.66
N CYS A 47 -13.53 1.91 -2.57
CA CYS A 47 -13.09 3.29 -2.40
C CYS A 47 -12.78 3.63 -0.93
N GLU A 48 -12.02 4.70 -0.73
CA GLU A 48 -11.52 5.12 0.59
C GLU A 48 -12.64 5.52 1.57
N SER A 49 -13.79 6.00 1.08
CA SER A 49 -14.87 6.35 1.98
C SER A 49 -15.43 5.11 2.71
N TRP A 50 -15.28 3.91 2.15
CA TRP A 50 -15.68 2.68 2.82
C TRP A 50 -14.78 2.32 3.99
N THR A 51 -13.48 2.60 3.90
CA THR A 51 -12.55 2.36 5.02
C THR A 51 -12.94 3.26 6.20
N THR A 52 -13.28 4.52 5.92
CA THR A 52 -13.79 5.47 6.92
C THR A 52 -15.10 4.97 7.53
N LEU A 53 -16.08 4.64 6.69
CA LEU A 53 -17.40 4.19 7.14
C LEU A 53 -17.34 2.94 8.03
N LEU A 54 -16.55 1.94 7.65
CA LEU A 54 -16.38 0.72 8.43
C LEU A 54 -15.59 0.96 9.72
N GLN A 55 -14.66 1.91 9.71
CA GLN A 55 -13.92 2.28 10.91
C GLN A 55 -14.81 3.01 11.92
N ASP A 56 -15.71 3.88 11.45
CA ASP A 56 -16.72 4.53 12.28
C ASP A 56 -17.75 3.53 12.82
N LEU A 57 -18.14 2.55 12.00
CA LEU A 57 -19.03 1.46 12.43
C LEU A 57 -18.35 0.62 13.51
N LEU A 58 -17.10 0.21 13.31
CA LEU A 58 -16.31 -0.52 14.32
C LEU A 58 -16.21 0.27 15.63
N TYR A 59 -15.93 1.57 15.55
CA TYR A 59 -15.92 2.45 16.71
C TYR A 59 -17.27 2.50 17.43
N SER A 60 -18.37 2.55 16.68
CA SER A 60 -19.73 2.52 17.23
C SER A 60 -20.00 1.21 17.97
N PHE A 61 -19.56 0.06 17.43
CA PHE A 61 -19.63 -1.24 18.13
C PHE A 61 -18.83 -1.25 19.43
N GLN A 62 -17.69 -0.56 19.45
CA GLN A 62 -16.82 -0.49 20.61
C GLN A 62 -17.33 0.44 21.72
N THR A 63 -18.18 1.42 21.39
CA THR A 63 -18.49 2.54 22.30
C THR A 63 -19.96 2.83 22.53
N GLN A 64 -20.83 2.51 21.57
CA GLN A 64 -22.22 3.01 21.54
C GLN A 64 -23.26 1.90 21.44
N ILE A 65 -22.92 0.74 20.88
CA ILE A 65 -23.87 -0.34 20.63
C ILE A 65 -23.95 -1.26 21.84
N GLU A 66 -25.17 -1.47 22.34
CA GLU A 66 -25.44 -2.36 23.48
C GLU A 66 -25.21 -3.83 23.12
N LEU A 67 -24.72 -4.62 24.09
CA LEU A 67 -24.43 -6.05 23.90
C LEU A 67 -25.63 -6.83 23.33
N ARG A 68 -26.84 -6.55 23.82
CA ARG A 68 -28.07 -7.20 23.34
C ARG A 68 -28.26 -7.02 21.83
N VAL A 69 -27.98 -5.83 21.30
CA VAL A 69 -28.10 -5.55 19.86
C VAL A 69 -27.03 -6.32 19.10
N ILE A 70 -25.81 -6.41 19.63
CA ILE A 70 -24.71 -7.19 19.04
C ILE A 70 -25.11 -8.67 18.94
N GLU A 71 -25.63 -9.25 20.02
CA GLU A 71 -26.06 -10.65 20.07
C GLU A 71 -27.19 -10.94 19.07
N GLU A 72 -28.22 -10.09 19.04
CA GLU A 72 -29.39 -10.25 18.16
C GLU A 72 -29.05 -10.05 16.67
N THR A 73 -28.01 -9.28 16.34
CA THR A 73 -27.64 -8.96 14.94
C THR A 73 -26.43 -9.75 14.42
N ARG A 74 -25.74 -10.51 15.28
CA ARG A 74 -24.48 -11.21 15.00
C ARG A 74 -24.48 -11.99 13.69
N VAL A 75 -25.43 -12.92 13.54
CA VAL A 75 -25.45 -13.87 12.41
C VAL A 75 -25.61 -13.14 11.08
N MET A 76 -26.44 -12.10 11.06
CA MET A 76 -26.63 -11.30 9.85
C MET A 76 -25.38 -10.47 9.53
N ILE A 77 -24.75 -9.86 10.53
CA ILE A 77 -23.48 -9.14 10.33
C ILE A 77 -22.42 -10.07 9.75
N ASP A 78 -22.27 -11.27 10.32
CA ASP A 78 -21.33 -12.28 9.80
C ASP A 78 -21.58 -12.62 8.33
N VAL A 79 -22.84 -12.88 7.95
CA VAL A 79 -23.20 -13.19 6.57
C VAL A 79 -22.86 -12.05 5.62
N GLU A 80 -23.26 -10.81 5.93
CA GLU A 80 -23.03 -9.68 5.02
C GLU A 80 -21.56 -9.29 4.92
N LEU A 81 -20.83 -9.29 6.04
CA LEU A 81 -19.40 -9.00 6.02
C LEU A 81 -18.60 -10.11 5.31
N ARG A 82 -18.96 -11.39 5.47
CA ARG A 82 -18.30 -12.48 4.71
C ARG A 82 -18.58 -12.39 3.22
N ARG A 83 -19.81 -12.08 2.80
CA ARG A 83 -20.15 -11.85 1.38
C ARG A 83 -19.28 -10.76 0.78
N LEU A 84 -19.12 -9.66 1.51
CA LEU A 84 -18.22 -8.58 1.11
C LEU A 84 -16.78 -9.05 0.98
N GLN A 85 -16.25 -9.75 1.99
CA GLN A 85 -14.88 -10.26 1.94
C GLN A 85 -14.64 -11.12 0.70
N ILE A 86 -15.55 -12.06 0.41
CA ILE A 86 -15.50 -12.92 -0.80
C ILE A 86 -15.43 -12.07 -2.07
N ARG A 87 -16.26 -11.02 -2.18
CA ARG A 87 -16.27 -10.12 -3.34
C ARG A 87 -14.96 -9.34 -3.48
N LEU A 88 -14.35 -8.95 -2.36
CA LEU A 88 -13.12 -8.14 -2.34
C LEU A 88 -11.85 -8.97 -2.51
N TYR A 89 -11.87 -10.26 -2.18
CA TYR A 89 -10.69 -11.13 -2.27
C TYR A 89 -10.07 -11.14 -3.66
N LYS A 90 -10.86 -10.98 -4.73
CA LYS A 90 -10.34 -10.89 -6.11
C LYS A 90 -9.47 -9.65 -6.37
N PHE A 91 -9.56 -8.62 -5.53
CA PHE A 91 -8.80 -7.37 -5.64
C PHE A 91 -7.62 -7.32 -4.66
N ILE A 92 -7.52 -8.28 -3.73
CA ILE A 92 -6.56 -8.24 -2.63
C ILE A 92 -5.11 -8.11 -3.09
N ALA A 93 -4.82 -8.71 -4.25
CA ALA A 93 -3.50 -8.74 -4.86
C ALA A 93 -3.08 -7.40 -5.49
N TYR A 94 -3.97 -6.43 -5.63
CA TYR A 94 -3.69 -5.19 -6.37
C TYR A 94 -4.16 -3.91 -5.68
N ASP A 95 -4.96 -4.02 -4.62
CA ASP A 95 -5.69 -2.90 -4.04
C ASP A 95 -5.56 -2.86 -2.51
N ALA A 96 -4.82 -1.87 -2.02
CA ALA A 96 -4.66 -1.59 -0.60
C ALA A 96 -5.99 -1.26 0.10
N VAL A 97 -6.90 -0.55 -0.56
CA VAL A 97 -8.20 -0.19 0.00
C VAL A 97 -9.04 -1.44 0.19
N ALA A 98 -9.03 -2.36 -0.78
CA ALA A 98 -9.74 -3.63 -0.67
C ALA A 98 -9.23 -4.44 0.53
N ARG A 99 -7.91 -4.53 0.71
CA ARG A 99 -7.32 -5.14 1.90
C ARG A 99 -7.76 -4.45 3.18
N ARG A 100 -7.71 -3.11 3.23
CA ARG A 100 -8.09 -2.35 4.42
C ARG A 100 -9.56 -2.55 4.77
N VAL A 101 -10.46 -2.60 3.78
CA VAL A 101 -11.87 -2.93 3.98
C VAL A 101 -12.01 -4.35 4.55
N ILE A 102 -11.33 -5.35 3.98
CA ILE A 102 -11.36 -6.72 4.52
C ILE A 102 -10.86 -6.74 5.98
N VAL A 103 -9.75 -6.06 6.29
CA VAL A 103 -9.23 -5.94 7.66
C VAL A 103 -10.32 -5.43 8.60
N LEU A 104 -10.93 -4.30 8.28
CA LEU A 104 -11.93 -3.66 9.15
C LEU A 104 -13.13 -4.58 9.37
N THR A 105 -13.56 -5.32 8.35
CA THR A 105 -14.65 -6.30 8.48
C THR A 105 -14.25 -7.46 9.39
N LYS A 106 -13.01 -7.96 9.29
CA LYS A 106 -12.48 -9.01 10.18
C LYS A 106 -12.34 -8.53 11.62
N GLN A 107 -11.87 -7.29 11.83
CA GLN A 107 -11.79 -6.66 13.16
C GLN A 107 -13.17 -6.51 13.79
N LEU A 108 -14.18 -6.13 13.00
CA LEU A 108 -15.56 -6.03 13.45
C LEU A 108 -16.13 -7.40 13.85
N LEU A 109 -15.94 -8.43 13.02
CA LEU A 109 -16.37 -9.79 13.35
C LEU A 109 -15.66 -10.34 14.59
N GLU A 110 -14.35 -10.14 14.70
CA GLU A 110 -13.56 -10.55 15.88
C GLU A 110 -14.06 -9.88 17.16
N TYR A 111 -14.37 -8.57 17.09
CA TYR A 111 -14.95 -7.85 18.22
C TYR A 111 -16.32 -8.41 18.62
N ILE A 112 -17.21 -8.60 17.64
CA ILE A 112 -18.56 -9.13 17.85
C ILE A 112 -18.49 -10.54 18.46
N ASP A 113 -17.68 -11.43 17.90
CA ASP A 113 -17.53 -12.80 18.36
C ASP A 113 -16.96 -12.84 19.78
N THR A 114 -15.97 -12.00 20.08
CA THR A 114 -15.43 -11.85 21.44
C THR A 114 -16.51 -11.41 22.43
N LYS A 115 -17.34 -10.43 22.07
CA LYS A 115 -18.45 -9.96 22.92
C LYS A 115 -19.54 -11.02 23.11
N CYS A 116 -19.77 -11.85 22.11
CA CYS A 116 -20.71 -12.97 22.15
C CYS A 116 -20.12 -14.27 22.75
N GLY A 117 -18.88 -14.26 23.27
CA GLY A 117 -18.25 -15.42 23.90
C GLY A 117 -17.73 -16.50 22.94
N LEU A 118 -17.56 -16.20 21.65
CA LEU A 118 -17.03 -17.11 20.63
C LEU A 118 -15.51 -16.99 20.45
N LEU A 119 -14.74 -17.42 21.45
CA LEU A 119 -13.29 -17.21 21.49
C LEU A 119 -12.47 -18.08 20.53
N GLU A 120 -13.07 -19.11 19.93
CA GLU A 120 -12.39 -20.05 19.03
C GLU A 120 -12.38 -19.59 17.55
N THR A 121 -13.04 -18.48 17.21
CA THR A 121 -13.17 -18.05 15.82
C THR A 121 -11.96 -17.22 15.39
N LEU A 122 -11.14 -17.78 14.51
CA LEU A 122 -9.97 -17.10 13.93
C LEU A 122 -10.37 -16.35 12.66
N HIS A 123 -10.36 -15.01 12.71
CA HIS A 123 -10.62 -14.16 11.55
C HIS A 123 -9.37 -13.82 10.74
N PHE A 124 -8.19 -13.92 11.35
CA PHE A 124 -6.89 -13.65 10.73
C PHE A 124 -6.06 -14.95 10.68
N LEU A 125 -5.31 -15.13 9.60
CA LEU A 125 -4.34 -16.22 9.53
C LEU A 125 -3.07 -15.84 10.30
N ASP A 126 -2.33 -16.85 10.74
CA ASP A 126 -1.02 -16.64 11.38
C ASP A 126 -0.08 -15.86 10.45
N GLY A 127 0.60 -14.88 11.02
CA GLY A 127 1.51 -13.98 10.29
C GLY A 127 0.82 -12.86 9.49
N GLN A 128 -0.52 -12.81 9.40
CA GLN A 128 -1.21 -11.70 8.76
C GLN A 128 -1.22 -10.46 9.66
N CYS A 129 -0.81 -9.33 9.11
CA CYS A 129 -0.97 -8.05 9.77
C CYS A 129 -2.47 -7.74 9.98
N ARG A 130 -2.86 -7.59 11.24
CA ARG A 130 -4.22 -7.23 11.66
C ARG A 130 -4.68 -5.84 11.24
N TYR A 131 -3.84 -5.05 10.58
CA TYR A 131 -4.14 -3.67 10.18
C TYR A 131 -4.20 -3.48 8.66
N CYS A 132 -3.47 -4.26 7.86
CA CYS A 132 -3.40 -4.11 6.40
C CYS A 132 -3.45 -5.44 5.61
N LEU A 133 -3.55 -6.60 6.28
CA LEU A 133 -3.41 -7.95 5.68
C LEU A 133 -2.05 -8.22 4.99
N GLY A 134 -1.05 -7.37 5.22
CA GLY A 134 0.33 -7.62 4.84
C GLY A 134 1.00 -8.72 5.67
N THR A 135 2.26 -9.01 5.39
CA THR A 135 3.06 -10.05 6.05
C THR A 135 4.06 -9.51 7.08
N HIS A 136 4.08 -8.19 7.27
CA HIS A 136 4.95 -7.54 8.25
C HIS A 136 4.34 -7.59 9.68
N PRO A 137 5.17 -7.44 10.73
CA PRO A 137 4.70 -7.22 12.10
C PRO A 137 3.78 -6.02 12.22
N LYS A 138 2.99 -5.97 13.29
CA LYS A 138 2.05 -4.85 13.51
C LYS A 138 2.79 -3.52 13.67
N GLU A 139 3.98 -3.55 14.28
CA GLU A 139 4.79 -2.38 14.60
C GLU A 139 5.30 -1.66 13.35
N LEU A 140 5.44 -2.39 12.22
CA LEU A 140 5.85 -1.81 10.94
C LEU A 140 4.68 -1.26 10.12
N CYS A 141 3.43 -1.51 10.54
CA CYS A 141 2.27 -1.19 9.73
C CYS A 141 1.99 0.32 9.67
N PRO A 142 1.74 0.91 8.48
CA PRO A 142 1.29 2.31 8.36
C PRO A 142 -0.01 2.65 9.08
N HIS A 143 -0.83 1.65 9.37
CA HIS A 143 -2.09 1.81 10.11
C HIS A 143 -1.95 1.53 11.61
N HIS A 144 -0.74 1.23 12.10
CA HIS A 144 -0.46 1.14 13.52
C HIS A 144 -0.36 2.56 14.11
N LYS A 145 -1.20 2.84 15.10
CA LYS A 145 -1.44 4.19 15.62
C LYS A 145 -0.29 4.74 16.45
N GLU A 146 0.49 3.85 17.08
CA GLU A 146 1.56 4.28 17.96
C GLU A 146 2.80 4.63 17.13
N PRO A 147 3.37 5.82 17.33
CA PRO A 147 4.62 6.18 16.69
C PRO A 147 5.75 5.29 17.24
N TRP A 148 6.80 5.11 16.45
CA TRP A 148 7.94 4.31 16.84
C TRP A 148 9.09 5.18 17.31
N ILE A 149 9.65 4.85 18.47
CA ILE A 149 10.82 5.52 19.04
C ILE A 149 12.09 4.74 18.66
N CYS A 150 13.04 5.43 18.02
CA CYS A 150 14.32 4.85 17.66
C CYS A 150 15.16 4.54 18.90
N GLU A 151 15.61 3.28 19.03
CA GLU A 151 16.43 2.83 20.16
C GLU A 151 17.85 3.44 20.14
N GLU A 152 18.34 3.86 18.96
CA GLU A 152 19.68 4.44 18.78
C GLU A 152 19.72 5.94 19.10
N CYS A 153 18.75 6.73 18.62
CA CYS A 153 18.79 8.19 18.74
C CYS A 153 17.60 8.80 19.51
N GLY A 154 16.64 8.00 19.95
CA GLY A 154 15.46 8.45 20.69
C GLY A 154 14.43 9.23 19.87
N ALA A 155 14.62 9.38 18.55
CA ALA A 155 13.69 10.11 17.70
C ALA A 155 12.36 9.35 17.52
N GLU A 156 11.26 10.11 17.52
CA GLU A 156 9.93 9.62 17.17
C GLU A 156 9.76 9.56 15.64
N ASN A 157 9.24 8.44 15.13
CA ASN A 157 9.07 8.17 13.70
C ASN A 157 7.63 7.73 13.41
N SER A 158 7.14 8.07 12.22
CA SER A 158 5.89 7.53 11.71
C SER A 158 6.10 6.13 11.11
N ASN A 159 5.07 5.29 11.15
CA ASN A 159 5.09 3.96 10.54
C ASN A 159 4.77 4.00 9.03
N ALA A 160 4.98 5.12 8.34
CA ALA A 160 4.64 5.28 6.93
C ALA A 160 5.88 5.17 6.03
N ASP A 161 5.70 4.53 4.87
CA ASP A 161 6.72 4.41 3.82
C ASP A 161 8.05 3.80 4.30
N ALA A 162 9.20 4.28 3.81
CA ALA A 162 10.52 3.77 4.21
C ALA A 162 10.79 3.95 5.71
N CYS A 163 10.11 4.90 6.37
CA CYS A 163 10.23 5.16 7.80
C CYS A 163 9.67 4.01 8.63
N SER A 164 8.84 3.15 8.04
CA SER A 164 8.42 1.88 8.62
C SER A 164 9.61 0.96 8.91
N TYR A 165 10.75 1.11 8.22
CA TYR A 165 11.90 0.21 8.34
C TYR A 165 13.10 0.81 9.07
N VAL A 166 13.33 2.12 8.93
CA VAL A 166 14.53 2.82 9.44
C VAL A 166 14.18 4.14 10.11
N CYS A 167 15.05 4.58 11.01
CA CYS A 167 14.93 5.88 11.65
C CYS A 167 15.17 7.02 10.65
N GLN A 168 14.27 8.00 10.64
CA GLN A 168 14.40 9.19 9.80
C GLN A 168 15.64 10.05 10.13
N GLN A 169 16.16 9.93 11.36
CA GLN A 169 17.27 10.77 11.83
C GLN A 169 18.64 10.12 11.67
N CYS A 170 18.79 8.85 12.07
CA CYS A 170 20.08 8.14 12.05
C CYS A 170 20.13 6.96 11.09
N LEU A 171 19.06 6.68 10.33
CA LEU A 171 18.93 5.52 9.42
C LEU A 171 19.13 4.15 10.08
N ALA A 172 19.12 4.09 11.42
CA ALA A 172 19.14 2.82 12.14
C ALA A 172 17.91 1.99 11.77
N LEU A 173 18.15 0.73 11.41
CA LEU A 173 17.08 -0.24 11.14
C LEU A 173 16.30 -0.53 12.42
N ARG A 174 15.01 -0.81 12.27
CA ARG A 174 14.18 -1.29 13.37
C ARG A 174 14.59 -2.70 13.79
N PRO A 175 14.48 -3.08 15.07
CA PRO A 175 14.95 -4.38 15.56
C PRO A 175 14.43 -5.58 14.74
N TYR A 176 13.14 -5.59 14.39
CA TYR A 176 12.60 -6.66 13.54
C TYR A 176 13.22 -6.70 12.15
N VAL A 177 13.47 -5.54 11.54
CA VAL A 177 14.07 -5.45 10.21
C VAL A 177 15.55 -5.84 10.27
N GLN A 178 16.26 -5.47 11.34
CA GLN A 178 17.63 -5.92 11.60
C GLN A 178 17.71 -7.45 11.66
N GLU A 179 16.77 -8.10 12.36
CA GLU A 179 16.71 -9.56 12.46
C GLU A 179 16.50 -10.24 11.09
N LYS A 180 15.66 -9.64 10.24
CA LYS A 180 15.43 -10.13 8.87
C LYS A 180 16.60 -9.83 7.93
N CYS A 181 17.41 -8.83 8.23
CA CYS A 181 18.57 -8.40 7.46
C CYS A 181 18.30 -8.35 5.94
N PRO A 182 17.26 -7.62 5.49
CA PRO A 182 16.94 -7.58 4.07
C PRO A 182 18.11 -6.99 3.29
N THR A 183 18.56 -7.72 2.26
CA THR A 183 19.59 -7.26 1.33
C THR A 183 18.99 -6.82 0.00
N GLU A 184 17.77 -7.28 -0.28
CA GLU A 184 17.08 -7.02 -1.53
C GLU A 184 15.75 -6.28 -1.33
N ALA A 185 15.25 -5.75 -2.43
CA ALA A 185 14.06 -4.96 -2.54
C ALA A 185 13.41 -5.20 -3.92
N TRP A 186 12.14 -4.84 -4.04
CA TRP A 186 11.37 -4.97 -5.28
C TRP A 186 10.56 -3.70 -5.57
N GLU A 187 10.44 -3.37 -6.86
CA GLU A 187 9.67 -2.21 -7.30
C GLU A 187 8.20 -2.58 -7.55
N CYS A 188 7.28 -1.82 -6.98
CA CYS A 188 5.87 -1.97 -7.28
C CYS A 188 5.54 -1.43 -8.68
N PRO A 189 5.03 -2.22 -9.64
CA PRO A 189 4.83 -1.77 -11.02
C PRO A 189 3.73 -0.70 -11.16
N ARG A 190 2.82 -0.62 -10.18
CA ARG A 190 1.71 0.35 -10.18
C ARG A 190 2.17 1.75 -9.79
N CYS A 191 3.09 1.83 -8.83
CA CYS A 191 3.48 3.10 -8.21
C CYS A 191 4.96 3.43 -8.24
N GLN A 192 5.76 2.46 -8.67
CA GLN A 192 7.20 2.54 -8.86
C GLN A 192 7.98 2.83 -7.57
N ARG A 193 7.34 2.61 -6.42
CA ARG A 193 8.01 2.63 -5.12
C ARG A 193 8.67 1.30 -4.82
N VAL A 194 9.82 1.39 -4.18
CA VAL A 194 10.63 0.24 -3.77
C VAL A 194 10.16 -0.24 -2.40
N ASN A 195 10.02 -1.55 -2.24
CA ASN A 195 9.63 -2.22 -1.00
C ASN A 195 10.72 -3.23 -0.64
N ALA A 196 10.98 -3.44 0.64
CA ALA A 196 11.92 -4.48 1.08
C ALA A 196 11.44 -5.88 0.63
N GLU A 197 12.35 -6.81 0.36
CA GLU A 197 12.03 -8.19 -0.06
C GLU A 197 11.07 -8.93 0.90
N LEU A 198 11.11 -8.59 2.19
CA LEU A 198 10.24 -9.15 3.22
C LEU A 198 8.75 -8.78 3.05
N GLU A 199 8.46 -7.75 2.25
CA GLU A 199 7.11 -7.30 2.00
C GLU A 199 6.46 -8.08 0.85
N ALA A 200 5.45 -8.90 1.17
CA ALA A 200 4.66 -9.56 0.14
C ALA A 200 3.71 -8.59 -0.59
N PHE A 201 3.50 -7.37 -0.07
CA PHE A 201 2.62 -6.35 -0.65
C PHE A 201 3.28 -4.98 -0.62
N CYS A 202 3.05 -4.18 -1.66
CA CYS A 202 3.49 -2.80 -1.67
C CYS A 202 2.84 -2.03 -0.52
N ILE A 203 3.65 -1.38 0.31
CA ILE A 203 3.18 -0.66 1.50
C ILE A 203 2.26 0.52 1.18
N PHE A 204 2.38 1.08 -0.03
CA PHE A 204 1.58 2.21 -0.47
C PHE A 204 0.32 1.79 -1.23
N TRP A 205 0.45 1.03 -2.32
CA TRP A 205 -0.69 0.68 -3.18
C TRP A 205 -1.23 -0.73 -2.97
N GLY A 206 -0.50 -1.58 -2.25
CA GLY A 206 -0.96 -2.91 -1.97
C GLY A 206 -0.91 -3.90 -3.12
N VAL A 207 -0.11 -3.65 -4.14
CA VAL A 207 0.14 -4.67 -5.14
C VAL A 207 0.94 -5.81 -4.49
N GLN A 208 0.53 -7.06 -4.70
CA GLN A 208 1.19 -8.25 -4.19
C GLN A 208 2.41 -8.58 -5.04
N HIS A 209 3.56 -8.81 -4.40
CA HIS A 209 4.82 -9.10 -5.07
C HIS A 209 4.73 -10.30 -6.02
N ALA A 210 4.20 -11.44 -5.56
CA ALA A 210 4.04 -12.63 -6.41
C ALA A 210 3.18 -12.39 -7.67
N ALA A 211 2.17 -11.52 -7.56
CA ALA A 211 1.35 -11.14 -8.70
C ALA A 211 2.12 -10.25 -9.70
N VAL A 212 3.09 -9.47 -9.22
CA VAL A 212 4.06 -8.76 -10.07
C VAL A 212 4.97 -9.75 -10.76
N GLU A 213 5.63 -10.64 -10.02
CA GLU A 213 6.57 -11.63 -10.57
C GLU A 213 5.92 -12.49 -11.67
N SER A 214 4.66 -12.88 -11.48
CA SER A 214 3.92 -13.68 -12.45
C SER A 214 3.54 -12.92 -13.74
N ALA A 215 3.53 -11.59 -13.68
CA ALA A 215 3.19 -10.72 -14.80
C ALA A 215 4.42 -10.24 -15.61
N VAL A 216 5.63 -10.43 -15.09
CA VAL A 216 6.88 -10.09 -15.77
C VAL A 216 7.44 -11.37 -16.42
N GLU A 217 7.54 -11.39 -17.75
CA GLU A 217 8.04 -12.56 -18.51
C GLU A 217 9.57 -12.79 -18.36
N GLU A 218 10.28 -11.84 -17.74
CA GLU A 218 11.73 -11.88 -17.49
C GLU A 218 12.01 -11.69 -15.99
N ALA A 219 13.10 -12.29 -15.49
CA ALA A 219 13.51 -12.11 -14.11
C ALA A 219 13.83 -10.62 -13.86
N SER A 220 13.08 -9.97 -12.97
CA SER A 220 13.45 -8.65 -12.46
C SER A 220 14.82 -8.74 -11.81
N GLU A 221 15.74 -7.85 -12.15
CA GLU A 221 16.98 -7.73 -11.39
C GLU A 221 16.67 -7.38 -9.94
N ALA A 222 17.38 -8.03 -9.01
CA ALA A 222 17.29 -7.72 -7.59
C ALA A 222 17.71 -6.26 -7.34
N CYS A 223 16.85 -5.49 -6.69
CA CYS A 223 17.21 -4.14 -6.24
C CYS A 223 17.85 -4.25 -4.86
N ALA A 224 19.00 -3.62 -4.64
CA ALA A 224 19.60 -3.60 -3.31
C ALA A 224 18.73 -2.81 -2.32
N PHE A 225 18.62 -3.30 -1.08
CA PHE A 225 17.98 -2.56 0.00
C PHE A 225 18.93 -1.49 0.55
N LEU A 226 18.80 -0.25 0.06
CA LEU A 226 19.68 0.86 0.40
C LEU A 226 18.89 2.13 0.80
N PRO A 227 18.48 2.27 2.07
CA PRO A 227 17.80 3.47 2.54
C PRO A 227 18.74 4.68 2.55
N ALA A 228 18.24 5.82 2.08
CA ALA A 228 18.96 7.09 2.06
C ALA A 228 18.10 8.23 2.64
N LYS A 229 18.78 9.26 3.17
CA LYS A 229 18.14 10.51 3.60
C LYS A 229 18.52 11.63 2.65
N CYS A 230 17.52 12.25 2.04
CA CYS A 230 17.73 13.38 1.13
C CYS A 230 18.27 14.60 1.89
N VAL A 231 19.33 15.22 1.36
CA VAL A 231 19.98 16.39 1.97
C VAL A 231 19.14 17.66 1.86
N SER A 232 18.33 17.78 0.80
CA SER A 232 17.52 18.98 0.55
C SER A 232 16.24 19.02 1.39
N CYS A 233 15.50 17.91 1.43
CA CYS A 233 14.18 17.85 2.06
C CYS A 233 14.09 16.94 3.29
N GLY A 234 15.15 16.20 3.61
CA GLY A 234 15.19 15.32 4.78
C GLY A 234 14.38 14.03 4.65
N LEU A 235 13.69 13.79 3.53
CA LEU A 235 12.91 12.59 3.30
C LEU A 235 13.81 11.34 3.28
N VAL A 236 13.38 10.29 3.99
CA VAL A 236 13.99 8.97 3.87
C VAL A 236 13.26 8.12 2.84
N HIS A 237 14.02 7.45 1.98
CA HIS A 237 13.50 6.72 0.84
C HIS A 237 14.37 5.49 0.49
N LEU A 238 13.78 4.51 -0.18
CA LEU A 238 14.46 3.30 -0.69
C LEU A 238 14.73 3.39 -2.19
N GLU A 239 14.02 4.28 -2.86
CA GLU A 239 14.24 4.61 -4.26
C GLU A 239 15.66 5.16 -4.43
N ALA A 240 16.29 5.00 -5.58
CA ALA A 240 17.63 5.59 -5.76
C ALA A 240 17.65 7.12 -5.85
N ARG A 241 16.48 7.77 -5.77
CA ARG A 241 16.35 9.23 -5.75
C ARG A 241 15.27 9.62 -4.77
N CYS A 242 15.42 10.80 -4.18
CA CYS A 242 14.36 11.36 -3.39
C CYS A 242 13.07 11.47 -4.22
N PRO A 243 11.96 10.81 -3.83
CA PRO A 243 10.70 10.87 -4.57
C PRO A 243 9.96 12.21 -4.36
N LEU A 244 10.42 13.07 -3.45
CA LEU A 244 9.79 14.36 -3.16
C LEU A 244 10.42 15.52 -3.95
N CYS A 245 11.74 15.73 -3.81
CA CYS A 245 12.41 16.88 -4.41
C CYS A 245 13.19 16.53 -5.68
N HIS A 246 13.63 15.27 -5.83
CA HIS A 246 14.53 14.84 -6.90
C HIS A 246 15.88 15.60 -6.99
N ASP A 247 16.22 16.44 -6.00
CA ASP A 247 17.35 17.38 -6.05
C ASP A 247 18.74 16.69 -6.12
N ASP A 248 18.82 15.43 -5.72
CA ASP A 248 20.07 14.67 -5.70
C ASP A 248 20.54 14.29 -7.12
N VAL A 249 19.73 14.57 -8.15
CA VAL A 249 20.00 14.19 -9.55
C VAL A 249 19.55 15.31 -10.50
N PRO A 250 20.38 15.71 -11.48
CA PRO A 250 20.02 16.79 -12.40
C PRO A 250 18.75 16.48 -13.22
N GLU A 251 17.92 17.49 -13.50
CA GLU A 251 16.69 17.34 -14.31
C GLU A 251 16.95 16.76 -15.71
N SER A 252 18.17 16.94 -16.22
CA SER A 252 18.62 16.37 -17.47
C SER A 252 20.08 15.92 -17.40
N MET A 253 20.34 14.79 -18.05
CA MET A 253 21.68 14.35 -18.40
C MET A 253 21.89 14.74 -19.85
N ASN A 254 22.77 15.71 -20.12
CA ASN A 254 23.06 16.16 -21.47
C ASN A 254 24.43 15.62 -21.89
N TYR A 255 24.49 14.94 -23.05
CA TYR A 255 25.73 14.34 -23.55
C TYR A 255 26.37 13.39 -22.52
N ALA A 256 25.55 12.62 -21.80
CA ALA A 256 26.05 11.66 -20.84
C ALA A 256 26.53 10.39 -21.54
N GLU A 257 27.62 9.84 -21.05
CA GLU A 257 28.11 8.52 -21.45
C GLU A 257 27.45 7.43 -20.62
N GLY A 258 27.25 6.26 -21.21
CA GLY A 258 26.76 5.08 -20.50
C GLY A 258 26.91 3.81 -21.30
N VAL A 259 26.55 2.70 -20.67
CA VAL A 259 26.56 1.37 -21.28
C VAL A 259 25.14 0.82 -21.31
N VAL A 260 24.72 0.30 -22.46
CA VAL A 260 23.45 -0.42 -22.58
C VAL A 260 23.56 -1.69 -21.75
N CYS A 261 22.80 -1.76 -20.65
CA CYS A 261 22.91 -2.82 -19.66
C CYS A 261 21.75 -3.84 -19.74
N MET A 262 20.72 -3.56 -20.53
CA MET A 262 19.59 -4.46 -20.75
C MET A 262 18.88 -4.08 -22.05
N VAL A 263 18.52 -5.07 -22.87
CA VAL A 263 17.72 -4.87 -24.08
C VAL A 263 16.64 -5.94 -24.15
N THR A 264 15.38 -5.50 -24.28
CA THR A 264 14.20 -6.37 -24.44
C THR A 264 13.48 -6.02 -25.73
N SER A 265 12.43 -6.78 -26.07
CA SER A 265 11.56 -6.49 -27.21
C SER A 265 10.75 -5.18 -27.06
N ARG A 266 10.62 -4.63 -25.84
CA ARG A 266 9.75 -3.49 -25.53
C ARG A 266 10.49 -2.27 -24.97
N HIS A 267 11.68 -2.45 -24.42
CA HIS A 267 12.49 -1.36 -23.88
C HIS A 267 13.97 -1.77 -23.73
N ALA A 268 14.84 -0.79 -23.52
CA ALA A 268 16.21 -1.01 -23.09
C ALA A 268 16.55 -0.09 -21.91
N PHE A 269 17.65 -0.40 -21.24
CA PHE A 269 18.22 0.46 -20.20
C PHE A 269 19.68 0.79 -20.51
N ILE A 270 20.05 2.02 -20.20
CA ILE A 270 21.43 2.50 -20.22
C ILE A 270 21.85 2.78 -18.78
N GLN A 271 22.95 2.20 -18.33
CA GLN A 271 23.61 2.57 -17.07
C GLN A 271 24.55 3.75 -17.34
N PRO A 272 24.29 4.95 -16.79
CA PRO A 272 25.22 6.08 -16.93
C PRO A 272 26.61 5.77 -16.35
N SER A 273 27.65 6.30 -16.96
CA SER A 273 29.02 6.16 -16.45
C SER A 273 29.16 6.77 -15.05
N GLY A 274 29.86 6.08 -14.14
CA GLY A 274 30.01 6.50 -12.74
C GLY A 274 28.79 6.21 -11.85
N THR A 275 27.81 5.46 -12.37
CA THR A 275 26.66 4.98 -11.59
C THR A 275 26.63 3.46 -11.61
N GLU A 276 26.36 2.84 -10.46
CA GLU A 276 26.30 1.38 -10.35
C GLU A 276 24.88 0.89 -10.01
N HIS A 277 24.00 1.80 -9.56
CA HIS A 277 22.68 1.40 -9.09
C HIS A 277 21.68 1.24 -10.26
N PRO A 278 20.90 0.14 -10.31
CA PRO A 278 19.89 -0.08 -11.35
C PRO A 278 18.85 1.04 -11.51
N ASN A 279 18.48 1.71 -10.43
CA ASN A 279 17.51 2.82 -10.45
C ASN A 279 18.10 4.15 -10.97
N GLN A 280 19.41 4.20 -11.22
CA GLN A 280 20.05 5.31 -11.94
C GLN A 280 20.04 5.10 -13.46
N ARG A 281 19.56 3.93 -13.92
CA ARG A 281 19.42 3.63 -15.35
C ARG A 281 18.46 4.57 -16.04
N VAL A 282 18.71 4.71 -17.33
CA VAL A 282 17.93 5.54 -18.24
C VAL A 282 17.07 4.62 -19.08
N TYR A 283 15.75 4.77 -18.96
CA TYR A 283 14.79 4.00 -19.73
C TYR A 283 14.78 4.45 -21.20
N VAL A 284 14.93 3.48 -22.10
CA VAL A 284 14.85 3.63 -23.55
C VAL A 284 13.54 2.99 -24.01
N GLY A 285 12.59 3.84 -24.41
CA GLY A 285 11.28 3.38 -24.87
C GLY A 285 11.28 2.82 -26.29
N VAL A 286 10.20 2.12 -26.64
CA VAL A 286 9.92 1.53 -27.98
C VAL A 286 10.30 2.45 -29.17
N PRO A 287 9.97 3.76 -29.18
CA PRO A 287 10.30 4.61 -30.32
C PRO A 287 11.80 4.71 -30.63
N TRP A 288 12.66 4.46 -29.64
CA TRP A 288 14.11 4.47 -29.81
C TRP A 288 14.67 3.11 -30.19
N LEU A 289 14.06 2.03 -29.71
CA LEU A 289 14.38 0.67 -30.13
C LEU A 289 14.12 0.45 -31.63
N GLN A 290 13.10 1.11 -32.19
CA GLN A 290 12.78 0.99 -33.61
C GLN A 290 13.75 1.75 -34.52
N LYS A 291 14.50 2.72 -33.98
CA LYS A 291 15.38 3.59 -34.78
C LYS A 291 16.74 2.96 -35.08
N ARG A 292 17.18 1.99 -34.29
CA ARG A 292 18.45 1.28 -34.47
C ARG A 292 18.44 -0.04 -33.70
N GLN A 293 19.37 -0.94 -34.04
CA GLN A 293 19.64 -2.10 -33.20
C GLN A 293 20.40 -1.68 -31.94
N TRP A 294 20.03 -2.26 -30.81
CA TRP A 294 20.65 -2.04 -29.51
C TRP A 294 21.27 -3.36 -29.06
N ALA A 295 22.49 -3.30 -28.55
CA ALA A 295 23.18 -4.47 -28.01
C ALA A 295 23.57 -4.23 -26.55
N GLU A 296 23.41 -5.25 -25.72
CA GLU A 296 23.95 -5.21 -24.36
C GLU A 296 25.48 -5.08 -24.39
N GLY A 297 26.03 -4.25 -23.51
CA GLY A 297 27.45 -3.87 -23.49
C GLY A 297 27.83 -2.74 -24.44
N GLU A 298 26.90 -2.25 -25.27
CA GLU A 298 27.16 -1.12 -26.18
C GLU A 298 27.39 0.18 -25.41
N LYS A 299 28.47 0.92 -25.75
CA LYS A 299 28.73 2.26 -25.22
C LYS A 299 27.96 3.30 -26.02
N VAL A 300 27.29 4.21 -25.33
CA VAL A 300 26.40 5.20 -25.94
C VAL A 300 26.58 6.58 -25.31
N ILE A 301 26.39 7.61 -26.12
CA ILE A 301 26.28 9.00 -25.67
C ILE A 301 24.83 9.44 -25.85
N PHE A 302 24.19 9.92 -24.80
CA PHE A 302 22.74 10.19 -24.82
C PHE A 302 22.37 11.48 -24.10
N THR A 303 21.13 11.93 -24.37
CA THR A 303 20.45 12.92 -23.53
C THR A 303 19.21 12.28 -22.92
N ALA A 304 19.05 12.44 -21.61
CA ALA A 304 17.89 11.96 -20.87
C ALA A 304 17.28 13.06 -20.01
N LYS A 305 15.96 12.99 -19.82
CA LYS A 305 15.21 13.89 -18.94
C LYS A 305 14.50 13.12 -17.85
N LEU A 306 14.47 13.72 -16.67
CA LEU A 306 13.72 13.21 -15.54
C LEU A 306 12.22 13.27 -15.88
N ASN A 307 11.52 12.17 -15.62
CA ASN A 307 10.07 12.13 -15.75
C ASN A 307 9.39 12.52 -14.42
N LYS A 308 8.08 12.78 -14.46
CA LYS A 308 7.28 13.16 -13.27
C LYS A 308 7.23 12.10 -12.15
N ARG A 309 7.82 10.92 -12.38
CA ARG A 309 7.87 9.78 -11.45
C ARG A 309 9.31 9.48 -11.01
N GLY A 310 10.26 10.39 -11.26
CA GLY A 310 11.65 10.28 -10.79
C GLY A 310 12.58 9.41 -11.64
N GLY A 311 12.10 8.78 -12.72
CA GLY A 311 12.95 7.98 -13.61
C GLY A 311 13.50 8.79 -14.79
N PHE A 312 14.71 8.49 -15.25
CA PHE A 312 15.23 9.08 -16.50
C PHE A 312 14.64 8.39 -17.72
N ARG A 313 14.20 9.19 -18.68
CA ARG A 313 13.84 8.70 -20.01
C ARG A 313 14.78 9.30 -21.04
N MET A 314 15.28 8.44 -21.92
CA MET A 314 16.08 8.89 -23.04
C MET A 314 15.22 9.77 -23.97
N THR A 315 15.73 10.95 -24.24
CA THR A 315 15.12 11.93 -25.16
C THR A 315 15.91 12.09 -26.44
N PHE A 316 17.18 11.69 -26.44
CA PHE A 316 18.03 11.73 -27.62
C PHE A 316 19.19 10.74 -27.48
N ILE A 317 19.63 10.17 -28.61
CA ILE A 317 20.86 9.39 -28.71
C ILE A 317 21.78 10.13 -29.68
N HIS A 318 23.01 10.39 -29.26
CA HIS A 318 24.03 11.05 -30.08
C HIS A 318 24.76 10.02 -30.95
N PRO A 319 25.22 10.42 -32.15
CA PRO A 319 25.94 9.54 -33.07
C PRO A 319 27.31 9.12 -32.56
#